data_AF-A0A932D3J5-F1
#
_entry.id   AF-A0A932D3J5-F1
#
_cell.length_a   1.000
_cell.length_b   1.000
_cell.length_c   1.000
_cell.angle_alpha   90.00
_cell.angle_beta   90.00
_cell.angle_gamma   90.00
#
_symmetry.space_group_name_H-M   'P 1'
#
loop_
_entity.id
_entity.type
_entity.pdbx_description
1 polymer ?
#
loop_
_entity_poly.entity_id
_entity_poly.type
_entity_poly.pdbx_seq_one_letter_code
_entity_poly.pdbx_strand_id
1 'polypeptide(L)'
;MRPGLVSLLVLATAAIPCRSGAQPMPPNGGEASWEDVRLVEGGAFRVRTQWSGSPSDRPPTSTITCSRLGPDLVATGEPLELHRGPTVVPAIAARADGTSAVVVLVHEGAEPFVKVAVVELRAGAQGSPRVRRVVAAPRGNSRYSPSWAVAAADPDGFTILWQEISATDPTDARTMLSRIRPDGTWIAEPRAVAVPWATAAIAWNGEGYLLALYFGGFGGQSSGGIRLCFVTLSADGRPGEHPWWASPEERIGEVQLLPSRDGIAAFWRGGAGGTELRSTISNGVGQWGREPRAPTSHGRIEEAEAFALRLDASGRVEAVRLPASR
;
A
#
# COMPACT_ATOMS: atom_id res chain seq x y z
N MET A 1 18.28 36.30 25.94
CA MET A 1 17.19 35.58 25.23
C MET A 1 17.72 34.22 24.84
N ARG A 2 17.21 33.15 25.44
CA ARG A 2 17.57 31.76 25.09
C ARG A 2 16.47 31.23 24.14
N PRO A 3 16.82 30.59 23.02
CA PRO A 3 15.81 29.98 22.17
C PRO A 3 15.21 28.78 22.92
N GLY A 4 13.88 28.79 23.06
CA GLY A 4 13.14 27.76 23.76
C GLY A 4 13.19 26.43 22.99
N LEU A 5 13.51 25.37 23.72
CA LEU A 5 13.18 24.00 23.32
C LEU A 5 11.67 23.93 23.06
N VAL A 6 11.28 23.78 21.80
CA VAL A 6 9.96 23.25 21.48
C VAL A 6 10.04 21.75 21.70
N SER A 7 9.63 21.31 22.88
CA SER A 7 9.47 19.90 23.20
C SER A 7 8.45 19.27 22.25
N LEU A 8 8.94 18.43 21.34
CA LEU A 8 8.14 17.63 20.42
C LEU A 8 7.50 16.48 21.20
N LEU A 9 6.41 16.76 21.92
CA LEU A 9 5.63 15.73 22.60
C LEU A 9 4.73 15.04 21.57
N VAL A 10 5.25 14.01 20.90
CA VAL A 10 4.42 13.06 20.16
C VAL A 10 3.65 12.26 21.21
N LEU A 11 2.39 12.62 21.45
CA LEU A 11 1.47 11.82 22.25
C LEU A 11 1.38 10.43 21.60
N ALA A 12 2.04 9.45 22.20
CA ALA A 12 1.84 8.04 21.94
C ALA A 12 0.48 7.62 22.50
N THR A 13 -0.60 8.08 21.85
CA THR A 13 -1.95 7.60 22.11
C THR A 13 -2.13 6.23 21.48
N ALA A 14 -2.72 5.29 22.22
CA ALA A 14 -3.09 3.96 21.75
C ALA A 14 -4.01 4.08 20.53
N ALA A 15 -3.41 4.01 19.36
CA ALA A 15 -4.08 3.84 18.09
C ALA A 15 -4.57 2.40 18.03
N ILE A 16 -5.88 2.18 17.91
CA ILE A 16 -6.37 0.84 17.57
C ILE A 16 -5.95 0.61 16.11
N PRO A 17 -5.09 -0.38 15.81
CA PRO A 17 -4.76 -0.70 14.44
C PRO A 17 -6.05 -1.10 13.73
N CYS A 18 -6.49 -0.28 12.78
CA CYS A 18 -7.59 -0.66 11.90
C CYS A 18 -7.13 -1.87 11.08
N ARG A 19 -7.74 -3.04 11.29
CA ARG A 19 -7.56 -4.22 10.42
C ARG A 19 -8.00 -3.98 8.96
N SER A 20 -8.51 -2.79 8.64
CA SER A 20 -9.06 -2.45 7.33
C SER A 20 -8.00 -1.93 6.36
N GLY A 21 -7.02 -2.77 6.03
CA GLY A 21 -6.52 -2.79 4.66
C GLY A 21 -7.47 -3.70 3.89
N ALA A 22 -8.62 -3.17 3.45
CA ALA A 22 -9.69 -3.97 2.86
C ALA A 22 -9.28 -4.53 1.48
N GLN A 23 -8.44 -5.56 1.45
CA GLN A 23 -8.57 -6.57 0.42
C GLN A 23 -9.80 -7.39 0.78
N PRO A 24 -10.81 -7.48 -0.11
CA PRO A 24 -12.01 -8.23 0.18
C PRO A 24 -11.68 -9.71 0.20
N MET A 25 -11.31 -10.24 1.37
CA MET A 25 -11.54 -11.65 1.62
C MET A 25 -13.05 -11.86 1.61
N PRO A 26 -13.58 -12.83 0.85
CA PRO A 26 -15.02 -13.07 0.80
C PRO A 26 -15.48 -13.46 2.21
N PRO A 27 -16.36 -12.66 2.85
CA PRO A 27 -16.74 -12.88 4.25
C PRO A 27 -17.52 -14.18 4.46
N ASN A 28 -18.08 -14.76 3.38
CA ASN A 28 -19.00 -15.90 3.43
C ASN A 28 -18.45 -17.16 2.71
N GLY A 29 -17.15 -17.20 2.41
CA GLY A 29 -16.59 -18.23 1.51
C GLY A 29 -16.97 -18.01 0.05
N GLY A 30 -16.22 -18.63 -0.86
CA GLY A 30 -16.40 -18.49 -2.31
C GLY A 30 -15.18 -17.93 -3.03
N GLU A 31 -15.32 -17.72 -4.34
CA GLU A 31 -14.28 -17.12 -5.17
C GLU A 31 -14.37 -15.59 -5.10
N ALA A 32 -13.25 -14.95 -4.83
CA ALA A 32 -13.10 -13.50 -4.94
C ALA A 32 -11.80 -13.21 -5.66
N SER A 33 -11.75 -12.08 -6.36
CA SER A 33 -10.50 -11.60 -6.93
C SER A 33 -10.31 -10.11 -6.72
N TRP A 34 -9.06 -9.72 -6.55
CA TRP A 34 -8.63 -8.34 -6.41
C TRP A 34 -7.41 -8.10 -7.28
N GLU A 35 -7.27 -6.88 -7.79
CA GLU A 35 -6.17 -6.49 -8.65
C GLU A 35 -5.53 -5.20 -8.11
N ASP A 36 -4.20 -5.16 -8.09
CA ASP A 36 -3.41 -3.93 -7.91
C ASP A 36 -2.61 -3.67 -9.18
N VAL A 37 -2.55 -2.42 -9.60
CA VAL A 37 -1.90 -2.03 -10.84
C VAL A 37 -1.02 -0.80 -10.61
N ARG A 38 0.22 -0.88 -11.12
CA ARG A 38 1.14 0.26 -11.21
C ARG A 38 1.46 0.53 -12.67
N LEU A 39 1.23 1.75 -13.12
CA LEU A 39 1.69 2.17 -14.44
C LEU A 39 3.21 2.32 -14.42
N VAL A 40 3.83 1.89 -15.51
CA VAL A 40 5.28 1.92 -15.73
C VAL A 40 5.54 2.33 -17.17
N GLU A 41 6.78 2.66 -17.51
CA GLU A 41 7.15 2.98 -18.88
C GLU A 41 6.74 1.86 -19.84
N GLY A 42 5.98 2.22 -20.88
CA GLY A 42 5.50 1.30 -21.91
C GLY A 42 4.34 0.39 -21.49
N GLY A 43 3.65 0.65 -20.37
CA GLY A 43 2.42 -0.07 -20.00
C GLY A 43 2.13 -0.11 -18.50
N ALA A 44 1.87 -1.30 -17.97
CA ALA A 44 1.57 -1.48 -16.56
C ALA A 44 2.15 -2.79 -16.00
N PHE A 45 2.29 -2.83 -14.67
CA PHE A 45 2.49 -4.04 -13.91
C PHE A 45 1.24 -4.32 -13.06
N ARG A 46 0.63 -5.48 -13.28
CA ARG A 46 -0.58 -5.91 -12.58
C ARG A 46 -0.28 -7.09 -11.67
N VAL A 47 -0.81 -7.07 -10.46
CA VAL A 47 -0.88 -8.22 -9.57
C VAL A 47 -2.34 -8.58 -9.35
N ARG A 48 -2.69 -9.84 -9.57
CA ARG A 48 -4.01 -10.38 -9.32
C ARG A 48 -3.94 -11.37 -8.17
N THR A 49 -4.83 -11.18 -7.22
CA THR A 49 -5.12 -12.14 -6.14
C THR A 49 -6.42 -12.83 -6.44
N GLN A 50 -6.41 -14.15 -6.39
CA GLN A 50 -7.62 -14.98 -6.41
C GLN A 50 -7.69 -15.73 -5.10
N TRP A 51 -8.78 -15.56 -4.35
CA TRP A 51 -9.07 -16.35 -3.17
C TRP A 51 -10.05 -17.46 -3.52
N SER A 52 -9.85 -18.62 -2.90
CA SER A 52 -10.74 -19.76 -3.05
C SER A 52 -10.92 -20.51 -1.73
N GLY A 53 -12.03 -21.24 -1.61
CA GLY A 53 -12.37 -22.01 -0.42
C GLY A 53 -13.47 -21.38 0.43
N SER A 54 -14.03 -22.19 1.32
CA SER A 54 -15.02 -21.78 2.31
C SER A 54 -14.43 -22.00 3.71
N PRO A 55 -14.55 -21.04 4.65
CA PRO A 55 -14.15 -21.21 6.04
C PRO A 55 -14.73 -22.48 6.70
N SER A 56 -15.85 -23.00 6.19
CA SER A 56 -16.55 -24.18 6.72
C SER A 56 -15.86 -25.52 6.37
N ASP A 57 -15.16 -25.61 5.24
CA ASP A 57 -14.77 -26.91 4.66
C ASP A 57 -13.25 -27.07 4.55
N ARG A 58 -12.52 -25.99 4.24
CA ARG A 58 -11.05 -25.94 4.13
C ARG A 58 -10.55 -24.54 4.45
N PRO A 59 -9.33 -24.39 5.03
CA PRO A 59 -8.76 -23.06 5.18
C PRO A 59 -8.69 -22.36 3.80
N PRO A 60 -9.09 -21.08 3.70
CA PRO A 60 -9.06 -20.36 2.44
C PRO A 60 -7.63 -20.32 1.89
N THR A 61 -7.53 -20.42 0.58
CA THR A 61 -6.27 -20.35 -0.15
C THR A 61 -6.26 -19.12 -1.06
N SER A 62 -5.06 -18.71 -1.44
CA SER A 62 -4.87 -17.63 -2.42
C SER A 62 -3.88 -18.05 -3.50
N THR A 63 -4.14 -17.58 -4.71
CA THR A 63 -3.22 -17.61 -5.85
C THR A 63 -2.87 -16.17 -6.21
N ILE A 64 -1.58 -15.86 -6.21
CA ILE A 64 -1.06 -14.54 -6.59
C ILE A 64 -0.35 -14.68 -7.92
N THR A 65 -0.83 -13.98 -8.93
CA THR A 65 -0.17 -13.88 -10.24
C THR A 65 0.21 -12.45 -10.53
N CYS A 66 1.26 -12.28 -11.34
CA CYS A 66 1.61 -10.97 -11.88
C CYS A 66 1.74 -11.01 -13.39
N SER A 67 1.41 -9.89 -14.03
CA SER A 67 1.45 -9.74 -15.48
C SER A 67 2.03 -8.38 -15.86
N ARG A 68 2.77 -8.35 -16.96
CA ARG A 68 3.07 -7.12 -17.69
C ARG A 68 1.89 -6.82 -18.60
N LEU A 69 1.41 -5.59 -18.58
CA LEU A 69 0.46 -5.07 -19.55
C LEU A 69 1.19 -4.15 -20.52
N GLY A 70 0.82 -4.18 -21.80
CA GLY A 70 1.35 -3.29 -22.83
C GLY A 70 0.81 -1.86 -22.72
N PRO A 71 1.15 -0.97 -23.67
CA PRO A 71 0.65 0.41 -23.71
C PRO A 71 -0.88 0.52 -23.83
N ASP A 72 -1.51 -0.49 -24.41
CA ASP A 72 -2.96 -0.67 -24.54
C ASP A 72 -3.61 -1.30 -23.30
N LEU A 73 -2.81 -1.54 -22.24
CA LEU A 73 -3.21 -2.18 -20.98
C LEU A 73 -3.72 -3.62 -21.16
N VAL A 74 -3.31 -4.29 -22.23
CA VAL A 74 -3.57 -5.71 -22.45
C VAL A 74 -2.36 -6.53 -22.00
N ALA A 75 -2.60 -7.71 -21.43
CA ALA A 75 -1.53 -8.58 -20.94
C ALA A 75 -0.58 -9.00 -22.08
N THR A 76 0.72 -8.81 -21.87
CA THR A 76 1.76 -9.24 -22.80
C THR A 76 2.40 -10.52 -22.29
N GLY A 77 1.94 -11.67 -22.79
CA GLY A 77 2.42 -13.00 -22.40
C GLY A 77 1.70 -13.61 -21.19
N GLU A 78 2.19 -14.77 -20.77
CA GLU A 78 1.58 -15.55 -19.69
C GLU A 78 1.79 -14.89 -18.31
N PRO A 79 0.77 -14.92 -17.43
CA PRO A 79 0.93 -14.53 -16.04
C PRO A 79 1.99 -15.38 -15.31
N LEU A 80 2.79 -14.73 -14.48
CA LEU A 80 3.74 -15.39 -13.60
C LEU A 80 3.08 -15.66 -12.24
N GLU A 81 2.95 -16.93 -11.86
CA GLU A 81 2.51 -17.32 -10.52
C GLU A 81 3.62 -17.04 -9.49
N LEU A 82 3.30 -16.23 -8.49
CA LEU A 82 4.21 -15.88 -7.39
C LEU A 82 3.92 -16.68 -6.12
N HIS A 83 2.67 -17.10 -5.93
CA HIS A 83 2.23 -17.86 -4.78
C HIS A 83 0.96 -18.65 -5.08
N ARG A 84 0.88 -19.86 -4.53
CA ARG A 84 -0.33 -20.69 -4.47
C ARG A 84 -0.30 -21.44 -3.14
N GLY A 85 -1.28 -21.21 -2.28
CA GLY A 85 -1.30 -21.84 -0.96
C GLY A 85 -2.14 -21.07 0.06
N PRO A 86 -1.72 -21.00 1.33
CA PRO A 86 -2.43 -20.25 2.36
C PRO A 86 -2.72 -18.81 1.94
N THR A 87 -3.79 -18.20 2.47
CA THR A 87 -4.13 -16.81 2.19
C THR A 87 -2.97 -15.87 2.49
N VAL A 88 -2.57 -15.09 1.48
CA VAL A 88 -1.63 -13.98 1.62
C VAL A 88 -2.26 -12.69 1.12
N VAL A 89 -1.78 -11.58 1.68
CA VAL A 89 -2.10 -10.22 1.28
C VAL A 89 -0.91 -9.67 0.50
N PRO A 90 -1.03 -9.38 -0.81
CA PRO A 90 0.04 -8.74 -1.55
C PRO A 90 0.02 -7.22 -1.41
N ALA A 91 1.21 -6.62 -1.47
CA ALA A 91 1.41 -5.20 -1.74
C ALA A 91 2.45 -5.03 -2.86
N ILE A 92 2.29 -4.02 -3.70
CA ILE A 92 3.14 -3.86 -4.90
C ILE A 92 3.76 -2.48 -5.00
N ALA A 93 5.00 -2.47 -5.50
CA ALA A 93 5.66 -1.27 -6.00
C ALA A 93 6.38 -1.59 -7.30
N ALA A 94 6.35 -0.67 -8.25
CA ALA A 94 7.07 -0.79 -9.51
C ALA A 94 7.91 0.47 -9.73
N ARG A 95 9.08 0.30 -10.35
CA ARG A 95 9.86 1.45 -10.81
C ARG A 95 9.18 2.07 -12.04
N ALA A 96 9.21 3.39 -12.12
CA ALA A 96 8.60 4.13 -13.22
C ALA A 96 9.22 3.79 -14.58
N ASP A 97 10.53 3.50 -14.63
CA ASP A 97 11.26 3.01 -15.81
C ASP A 97 10.82 1.61 -16.28
N GLY A 98 9.97 0.95 -15.52
CA GLY A 98 9.44 -0.37 -15.84
C GLY A 98 10.50 -1.45 -15.93
N THR A 99 11.66 -1.32 -15.26
CA THR A 99 12.73 -2.34 -15.27
C THR A 99 12.52 -3.42 -14.20
N SER A 100 11.86 -3.07 -13.10
CA SER A 100 11.61 -4.00 -12.00
C SER A 100 10.44 -3.58 -11.12
N ALA A 101 9.85 -4.56 -10.45
CA ALA A 101 8.86 -4.38 -9.42
C ALA A 101 9.12 -5.31 -8.23
N VAL A 102 8.46 -5.03 -7.12
CA VAL A 102 8.37 -5.93 -5.97
C VAL A 102 6.92 -6.27 -5.69
N VAL A 103 6.69 -7.52 -5.29
CA VAL A 103 5.45 -8.00 -4.71
C VAL A 103 5.77 -8.51 -3.32
N VAL A 104 5.24 -7.83 -2.30
CA VAL A 104 5.38 -8.19 -0.89
C VAL A 104 4.20 -9.05 -0.52
N LEU A 105 4.44 -10.27 -0.04
CA LEU A 105 3.43 -11.24 0.36
C LEU A 105 3.44 -11.36 1.88
N VAL A 106 2.32 -11.03 2.51
CA VAL A 106 2.14 -11.13 3.97
C VAL A 106 1.22 -12.29 4.31
N HIS A 107 1.65 -13.15 5.23
CA HIS A 107 0.85 -14.23 5.79
C HIS A 107 0.81 -14.14 7.32
N GLU A 108 -0.39 -14.01 7.88
CA GLU A 108 -0.63 -13.93 9.34
C GLU A 108 -0.84 -15.30 10.01
N GLY A 109 -0.98 -16.38 9.21
CA GLY A 109 -1.40 -17.70 9.70
C GLY A 109 -0.38 -18.40 10.61
N ALA A 110 -0.56 -19.71 10.83
CA ALA A 110 0.23 -20.47 11.81
C ALA A 110 1.75 -20.41 11.60
N GLU A 111 2.20 -20.23 10.35
CA GLU A 111 3.61 -20.02 10.00
C GLU A 111 3.79 -18.64 9.37
N PRO A 112 3.76 -17.56 10.17
CA PRO A 112 3.72 -16.22 9.63
C PRO A 112 4.99 -15.87 8.85
N PHE A 113 4.82 -15.09 7.79
CA PHE A 113 5.93 -14.61 6.99
C PHE A 113 5.64 -13.28 6.28
N VAL A 114 6.72 -12.57 5.99
CA VAL A 114 6.77 -11.54 4.95
C VAL A 114 7.78 -12.01 3.91
N LYS A 115 7.34 -12.19 2.67
CA LYS A 115 8.19 -12.54 1.52
C LYS A 115 8.15 -11.42 0.50
N VAL A 116 9.26 -11.18 -0.17
CA VAL A 116 9.38 -10.17 -1.22
C VAL A 116 9.84 -10.88 -2.49
N ALA A 117 8.98 -10.90 -3.50
CA ALA A 117 9.34 -11.32 -4.84
C ALA A 117 9.82 -10.10 -5.62
N VAL A 118 11.09 -10.10 -6.02
CA VAL A 118 11.64 -9.11 -6.95
C VAL A 118 11.43 -9.62 -8.36
N VAL A 119 10.68 -8.85 -9.14
CA VAL A 119 10.24 -9.19 -10.48
C VAL A 119 10.99 -8.33 -11.48
N GLU A 120 11.66 -8.97 -12.42
CA GLU A 120 12.25 -8.30 -13.58
C GLU A 120 11.14 -8.02 -14.59
N LEU A 121 11.03 -6.75 -14.94
CA LEU A 121 10.13 -6.26 -15.96
C LEU A 121 11.04 -5.75 -17.08
N ARG A 122 11.20 -6.47 -18.18
CA ARG A 122 12.15 -6.04 -19.23
C ARG A 122 11.60 -4.79 -19.91
N ALA A 123 12.16 -3.61 -19.62
CA ALA A 123 11.70 -2.35 -20.20
C ALA A 123 11.66 -2.43 -21.73
N GLY A 124 10.52 -2.07 -22.33
CA GLY A 124 10.31 -2.12 -23.78
C GLY A 124 10.19 -3.51 -24.41
N ALA A 125 10.38 -4.59 -23.66
CA ALA A 125 10.21 -5.95 -24.19
C ALA A 125 8.80 -6.47 -23.91
N GLN A 126 8.16 -7.02 -24.94
CA GLN A 126 6.93 -7.79 -24.77
C GLN A 126 7.25 -9.14 -24.13
N GLY A 127 6.39 -9.60 -23.24
CA GLY A 127 6.43 -10.96 -22.68
C GLY A 127 6.28 -11.02 -21.17
N SER A 128 6.28 -12.25 -20.66
CA SER A 128 6.01 -12.55 -19.26
C SER A 128 7.06 -11.93 -18.33
N PRO A 129 6.64 -11.37 -17.18
CA PRO A 129 7.55 -11.02 -16.10
C PRO A 129 8.34 -12.25 -15.63
N ARG A 130 9.49 -12.04 -14.98
CA ARG A 130 10.31 -13.12 -14.41
C ARG A 130 10.65 -12.85 -12.97
N VAL A 131 10.58 -13.87 -12.12
CA VAL A 131 11.12 -13.77 -10.75
C VAL A 131 12.63 -13.73 -10.85
N ARG A 132 13.22 -12.62 -10.39
CA ARG A 132 14.67 -12.50 -10.20
C ARG A 132 15.09 -13.16 -8.90
N ARG A 133 14.35 -12.88 -7.83
CA ARG A 133 14.62 -13.39 -6.48
C ARG A 133 13.36 -13.39 -5.63
N VAL A 134 13.23 -14.37 -4.75
CA VAL A 134 12.29 -14.32 -3.61
C VAL A 134 13.12 -14.30 -2.34
N VAL A 135 12.90 -13.32 -1.48
CA VAL A 135 13.55 -13.23 -0.17
C VAL A 135 12.52 -13.18 0.93
N ALA A 136 12.75 -13.89 2.02
CA ALA A 136 12.01 -13.67 3.25
C ALA A 136 12.58 -12.42 3.95
N ALA A 137 11.70 -11.64 4.57
CA ALA A 137 12.13 -10.67 5.57
C ALA A 137 12.79 -11.45 6.73
N PRO A 138 13.90 -10.96 7.29
CA PRO A 138 14.44 -11.50 8.52
C PRO A 138 13.33 -11.57 9.58
N ARG A 139 13.14 -12.75 10.18
CA ARG A 139 12.11 -12.93 11.23
C ARG A 139 12.48 -12.06 12.42
N GLY A 140 11.56 -11.18 12.81
CA GLY A 140 11.63 -10.45 14.08
C GLY A 140 11.27 -11.34 15.28
N ASN A 141 11.00 -10.69 16.41
CA ASN A 141 10.53 -11.33 17.64
C ASN A 141 9.22 -12.13 17.40
N SER A 142 9.20 -13.40 17.81
CA SER A 142 8.07 -14.34 17.65
C SER A 142 6.76 -13.94 18.32
N ARG A 143 6.75 -12.87 19.13
CA ARG A 143 5.55 -12.33 19.76
C ARG A 143 4.59 -11.61 18.81
N TYR A 144 5.08 -11.18 17.65
CA TYR A 144 4.29 -10.41 16.69
C TYR A 144 4.05 -11.20 15.40
N SER A 145 2.84 -11.07 14.83
CA SER A 145 2.48 -11.64 13.52
C SER A 145 2.28 -10.51 12.50
N PRO A 146 2.81 -10.61 11.28
CA PRO A 146 2.61 -9.62 10.25
C PRO A 146 1.18 -9.67 9.72
N SER A 147 0.57 -8.50 9.49
CA SER A 147 -0.83 -8.38 9.10
C SER A 147 -1.03 -7.64 7.77
N TRP A 148 -0.15 -6.68 7.46
CA TRP A 148 -0.31 -5.81 6.30
C TRP A 148 1.04 -5.28 5.82
N ALA A 149 1.15 -4.92 4.55
CA ALA A 149 2.34 -4.26 4.00
C ALA A 149 1.98 -3.20 2.96
N VAL A 150 2.91 -2.26 2.76
CA VAL A 150 2.94 -1.34 1.63
C VAL A 150 4.37 -1.23 1.12
N ALA A 151 4.53 -0.88 -0.15
CA ALA A 151 5.84 -0.70 -0.75
C ALA A 151 5.88 0.52 -1.67
N ALA A 152 7.03 1.17 -1.76
CA ALA A 152 7.33 2.22 -2.72
C ALA A 152 8.67 1.94 -3.42
N ALA A 153 8.80 2.36 -4.68
CA ALA A 153 10.10 2.47 -5.32
C ALA A 153 10.80 3.75 -4.83
N ASP A 154 12.12 3.66 -4.64
CA ASP A 154 13.01 4.77 -4.29
C ASP A 154 14.29 4.69 -5.14
N PRO A 155 15.17 5.71 -5.13
CA PRO A 155 16.37 5.72 -5.98
C PRO A 155 17.30 4.51 -5.79
N ASP A 156 17.40 3.94 -4.58
CA ASP A 156 18.29 2.80 -4.29
C ASP A 156 17.61 1.44 -4.49
N GLY A 157 16.28 1.42 -4.68
CA GLY A 157 15.52 0.19 -4.87
C GLY A 157 14.06 0.35 -4.45
N PHE A 158 13.68 -0.40 -3.42
CA PHE A 158 12.32 -0.40 -2.88
C PHE A 158 12.34 -0.32 -1.36
N THR A 159 11.44 0.50 -0.82
CA THR A 159 11.15 0.56 0.61
C THR A 159 9.86 -0.16 0.89
N ILE A 160 9.89 -0.98 1.94
CA ILE A 160 8.78 -1.82 2.36
C ILE A 160 8.47 -1.48 3.81
N LEU A 161 7.21 -1.15 4.07
CA LEU A 161 6.66 -1.10 5.41
C LEU A 161 5.73 -2.29 5.60
N TRP A 162 5.82 -2.97 6.73
CA TRP A 162 4.79 -3.92 7.14
C TRP A 162 4.42 -3.73 8.60
N GLN A 163 3.18 -4.08 8.91
CA GLN A 163 2.65 -3.97 10.25
C GLN A 163 2.64 -5.34 10.88
N GLU A 164 3.06 -5.39 12.13
CA GLU A 164 3.00 -6.59 12.94
C GLU A 164 2.17 -6.29 14.18
N ILE A 165 1.30 -7.24 14.54
CA ILE A 165 0.37 -7.13 15.67
C ILE A 165 0.79 -8.19 16.70
N SER A 166 0.81 -7.81 17.97
CA SER A 166 1.10 -8.74 19.06
C SER A 166 0.01 -9.82 19.12
N ALA A 167 0.45 -11.07 19.20
CA ALA A 167 -0.46 -12.22 19.30
C ALA A 167 -1.29 -12.21 20.59
N THR A 168 -0.83 -11.49 21.62
CA THR A 168 -1.49 -11.42 22.94
C THR A 168 -2.17 -10.09 23.22
N ASP A 169 -1.85 -9.04 22.47
CA ASP A 169 -2.45 -7.71 22.63
C ASP A 169 -2.70 -7.06 21.24
N PRO A 170 -3.93 -7.06 20.72
CA PRO A 170 -4.22 -6.49 19.41
C PRO A 170 -4.07 -4.97 19.35
N THR A 171 -3.87 -4.29 20.48
CA THR A 171 -3.58 -2.85 20.54
C THR A 171 -2.07 -2.55 20.46
N ASP A 172 -1.24 -3.56 20.71
CA ASP A 172 0.21 -3.49 20.53
C ASP A 172 0.56 -3.87 19.08
N ALA A 173 0.68 -2.84 18.25
CA ALA A 173 1.13 -2.96 16.88
C ALA A 173 2.40 -2.16 16.64
N ARG A 174 3.26 -2.68 15.77
CA ARG A 174 4.46 -1.99 15.31
C ARG A 174 4.54 -1.99 13.80
N THR A 175 5.10 -0.92 13.26
CA THR A 175 5.40 -0.83 11.83
C THR A 175 6.90 -1.04 11.64
N MET A 176 7.25 -2.03 10.83
CA MET A 176 8.61 -2.37 10.45
C MET A 176 8.94 -1.73 9.11
N LEU A 177 10.13 -1.14 8.99
CA LEU A 177 10.68 -0.59 7.77
C LEU A 177 11.90 -1.41 7.33
N SER A 178 11.93 -1.77 6.05
CA SER A 178 13.13 -2.32 5.41
C SER A 178 13.29 -1.79 3.99
N ARG A 179 14.50 -1.91 3.45
CA ARG A 179 14.83 -1.52 2.08
C ARG A 179 15.52 -2.64 1.35
N ILE A 180 15.16 -2.84 0.09
CA ILE A 180 15.68 -3.91 -0.76
C ILE A 180 16.14 -3.31 -2.10
N ARG A 181 17.33 -3.72 -2.54
CA ARG A 181 17.86 -3.33 -3.86
C ARG A 181 17.06 -4.01 -4.99
N PRO A 182 17.14 -3.51 -6.24
CA PRO A 182 16.50 -4.15 -7.40
C PRO A 182 16.98 -5.57 -7.73
N ASP A 183 18.04 -6.06 -7.09
CA ASP A 183 18.53 -7.44 -7.18
C ASP A 183 17.99 -8.36 -6.08
N GLY A 184 17.21 -7.81 -5.14
CA GLY A 184 16.67 -8.52 -4.00
C GLY A 184 17.59 -8.59 -2.79
N THR A 185 18.69 -7.83 -2.76
CA THR A 185 19.58 -7.74 -1.61
C THR A 185 19.03 -6.73 -0.59
N TRP A 186 18.82 -7.16 0.66
CA TRP A 186 18.45 -6.26 1.76
C TRP A 186 19.56 -5.22 1.99
N ILE A 187 19.17 -3.94 2.12
CA ILE A 187 20.11 -2.84 2.36
C ILE A 187 20.49 -2.77 3.84
N ALA A 188 19.51 -3.03 4.72
CA ALA A 188 19.68 -3.06 6.17
C ALA A 188 18.68 -4.05 6.78
N GLU A 189 18.90 -4.41 8.04
CA GLU A 189 17.92 -5.18 8.79
C GLU A 189 16.63 -4.39 9.01
N PRO A 190 15.47 -5.07 9.07
CA PRO A 190 14.22 -4.42 9.41
C PRO A 190 14.27 -3.75 10.76
N ARG A 191 13.70 -2.54 10.87
CA ARG A 191 13.59 -1.83 12.15
C ARG A 191 12.19 -1.32 12.38
N ALA A 192 11.78 -1.23 13.64
CA ALA A 192 10.55 -0.56 13.99
C ALA A 192 10.66 0.95 13.75
N VAL A 193 9.61 1.55 13.19
CA VAL A 193 9.45 2.99 12.99
C VAL A 193 8.19 3.48 13.71
N ALA A 194 8.19 4.75 14.11
CA ALA A 194 7.09 5.36 14.85
C ALA A 194 5.91 5.73 13.93
N VAL A 195 5.27 4.71 13.36
CA VAL A 195 4.05 4.83 12.54
C VAL A 195 2.95 4.03 13.25
N PRO A 196 2.08 4.70 14.03
CA PRO A 196 1.16 4.03 14.96
C PRO A 196 -0.15 3.57 14.32
N TRP A 197 -0.50 4.04 13.12
CA TRP A 197 -1.77 3.73 12.46
C TRP A 197 -1.60 2.78 11.27
N ALA A 198 -2.71 2.18 10.84
CA ALA A 198 -2.72 1.26 9.71
C ALA A 198 -2.26 1.96 8.42
N THR A 199 -1.26 1.42 7.74
CA THR A 199 -0.67 2.11 6.56
C THR A 199 -1.39 1.71 5.28
N ALA A 200 -2.06 2.66 4.64
CA ALA A 200 -2.80 2.45 3.40
C ALA A 200 -1.92 2.47 2.16
N ALA A 201 -0.98 3.41 2.08
CA ALA A 201 -0.08 3.58 0.94
C ALA A 201 1.19 4.35 1.31
N ILE A 202 2.22 4.24 0.47
CA ILE A 202 3.52 4.91 0.61
C ILE A 202 3.99 5.41 -0.75
N ALA A 203 4.62 6.58 -0.79
CA ALA A 203 5.33 7.09 -1.98
C ALA A 203 6.62 7.82 -1.59
N TRP A 204 7.65 7.69 -2.42
CA TRP A 204 8.88 8.48 -2.30
C TRP A 204 8.60 9.94 -2.67
N ASN A 205 8.98 10.88 -1.81
CA ASN A 205 8.72 12.32 -2.01
C ASN A 205 9.94 13.12 -2.46
N GLY A 206 11.08 12.47 -2.73
CA GLY A 206 12.35 13.12 -3.07
C GLY A 206 13.37 13.16 -1.94
N GLU A 207 12.92 13.16 -0.68
CA GLU A 207 13.77 13.25 0.51
C GLU A 207 13.53 12.10 1.52
N GLY A 208 12.40 11.43 1.37
CA GLY A 208 11.88 10.38 2.23
C GLY A 208 10.56 9.84 1.68
N TYR A 209 9.59 9.61 2.55
CA TYR A 209 8.32 8.99 2.20
C TYR A 209 7.14 9.81 2.71
N LEU A 210 6.09 9.90 1.90
CA LEU A 210 4.76 10.24 2.37
C LEU A 210 3.97 8.94 2.57
N LEU A 211 3.34 8.81 3.73
CA LEU A 211 2.44 7.73 4.09
C LEU A 211 1.01 8.23 4.14
N ALA A 212 0.09 7.44 3.57
CA ALA A 212 -1.33 7.55 3.85
C ALA A 212 -1.71 6.50 4.90
N LEU A 213 -2.30 6.95 6.00
CA LEU A 213 -2.65 6.12 7.15
C LEU A 213 -4.16 6.12 7.36
N TYR A 214 -4.76 4.98 7.67
CA TYR A 214 -6.16 4.90 8.10
C TYR A 214 -6.29 5.32 9.56
N PHE A 215 -7.20 6.27 9.82
CA PHE A 215 -7.49 6.79 11.14
C PHE A 215 -8.98 6.62 11.46
N GLY A 216 -9.29 5.81 12.48
CA GLY A 216 -10.66 5.49 12.90
C GLY A 216 -11.25 6.37 14.01
N GLY A 217 -10.62 7.49 14.35
CA GLY A 217 -11.04 8.37 15.46
C GLY A 217 -10.37 8.06 16.80
N PHE A 218 -10.63 8.90 17.81
CA PHE A 218 -10.21 8.69 19.20
C PHE A 218 -11.40 8.26 20.05
N GLY A 219 -11.23 7.17 20.83
CA GLY A 219 -12.10 6.80 21.96
C GLY A 219 -13.58 6.55 21.65
N GLY A 220 -13.97 5.28 21.42
CA GLY A 220 -15.34 4.74 21.62
C GLY A 220 -16.52 5.34 20.84
N GLN A 221 -16.39 6.54 20.26
CA GLN A 221 -17.40 7.24 19.48
C GLN A 221 -16.95 7.27 18.01
N SER A 222 -16.84 6.11 17.39
CA SER A 222 -16.65 6.02 15.94
C SER A 222 -18.03 5.98 15.28
N SER A 223 -18.36 6.99 14.47
CA SER A 223 -19.52 7.03 13.56
C SER A 223 -19.49 5.98 12.44
N GLY A 224 -18.53 5.06 12.46
CA GLY A 224 -18.36 4.00 11.48
C GLY A 224 -17.53 4.38 10.25
N GLY A 225 -17.03 5.61 10.15
CA GLY A 225 -16.13 6.04 9.07
C GLY A 225 -14.65 6.04 9.44
N ILE A 226 -13.79 6.10 8.42
CA ILE A 226 -12.33 6.18 8.51
C ILE A 226 -11.88 7.47 7.82
N ARG A 227 -10.78 8.07 8.28
CA ARG A 227 -10.08 9.16 7.61
C ARG A 227 -8.73 8.69 7.07
N LEU A 228 -8.28 9.27 5.97
CA LEU A 228 -6.86 9.25 5.60
C LEU A 228 -6.13 10.35 6.36
N CYS A 229 -5.02 9.97 6.98
CA CYS A 229 -4.06 10.88 7.58
C CYS A 229 -2.74 10.78 6.82
N PHE A 230 -2.12 11.91 6.51
CA PHE A 230 -0.79 11.93 5.92
C PHE A 230 0.30 12.12 6.96
N VAL A 231 1.38 11.36 6.83
CA VAL A 231 2.59 11.45 7.66
C VAL A 231 3.81 11.36 6.76
N THR A 232 4.84 12.16 7.05
CA THR A 232 6.13 12.03 6.37
C THR A 232 7.12 11.25 7.22
N LEU A 233 7.93 10.43 6.55
CA LEU A 233 9.12 9.79 7.11
C LEU A 233 10.33 10.25 6.32
N SER A 234 11.48 10.40 6.97
CA SER A 234 12.76 10.47 6.26
C SER A 234 13.05 9.14 5.53
N ALA A 235 14.07 9.13 4.66
CA ALA A 235 14.57 7.89 4.03
C ALA A 235 14.96 6.81 5.06
N ASP A 236 15.35 7.24 6.27
CA ASP A 236 15.69 6.39 7.40
C ASP A 236 14.53 6.19 8.40
N GLY A 237 13.29 6.48 8.02
CA GLY A 237 12.10 6.14 8.82
C GLY A 237 11.89 7.01 10.06
N ARG A 238 12.59 8.13 10.20
CA ARG A 238 12.32 9.11 11.26
C ARG A 238 11.09 9.92 10.87
N PRO A 239 10.10 10.08 11.76
CA PRO A 239 8.98 10.98 11.50
C PRO A 239 9.46 12.39 11.18
N GLY A 240 9.03 12.92 10.04
CA GLY A 240 9.38 14.28 9.61
C GLY A 240 8.38 15.32 10.14
N GLU A 241 7.09 15.04 9.99
CA GLU A 241 6.02 16.01 10.24
C GLU A 241 4.90 15.45 11.12
N HIS A 242 4.13 16.37 11.72
CA HIS A 242 2.90 16.01 12.42
C HIS A 242 1.85 15.53 11.42
N PRO A 243 1.03 14.51 11.77
CA PRO A 243 -0.03 14.06 10.89
C PRO A 243 -1.05 15.16 10.59
N TRP A 244 -1.80 15.04 9.50
CA TRP A 244 -2.99 15.85 9.23
C TRP A 244 -4.04 15.06 8.45
N TRP A 245 -5.30 15.49 8.52
CA TRP A 245 -6.40 14.85 7.82
C TRP A 245 -6.32 15.17 6.32
N ALA A 246 -6.33 14.12 5.50
CA ALA A 246 -6.29 14.19 4.04
C ALA A 246 -7.65 13.92 3.40
N SER A 247 -8.56 13.26 4.12
CA SER A 247 -9.93 13.00 3.69
C SER A 247 -10.95 13.41 4.77
N PRO A 248 -12.21 13.67 4.39
CA PRO A 248 -13.32 13.61 5.33
C PRO A 248 -13.45 12.20 5.92
N GLU A 249 -14.25 12.06 6.97
CA GLU A 249 -14.63 10.74 7.49
C GLU A 249 -15.59 10.05 6.52
N GLU A 250 -15.19 8.88 6.01
CA GLU A 250 -15.94 8.13 5.01
C GLU A 250 -15.52 6.65 4.98
N ARG A 251 -16.16 5.83 4.13
CA ARG A 251 -15.63 4.50 3.80
C ARG A 251 -14.46 4.69 2.85
N ILE A 252 -13.28 4.19 3.22
CA ILE A 252 -12.07 4.31 2.39
C ILE A 252 -11.57 2.91 2.06
N GLY A 253 -11.44 2.64 0.77
CA GLY A 253 -10.80 1.44 0.23
C GLY A 253 -9.75 1.83 -0.79
N GLU A 254 -8.79 0.92 -1.04
CA GLU A 254 -7.74 1.02 -2.07
C GLU A 254 -7.14 2.43 -2.23
N VAL A 255 -5.98 2.66 -1.62
CA VAL A 255 -5.30 3.96 -1.70
C VAL A 255 -4.05 3.84 -2.57
N GLN A 256 -3.88 4.76 -3.50
CA GLN A 256 -2.65 4.88 -4.30
C GLN A 256 -2.08 6.29 -4.15
N LEU A 257 -0.75 6.38 -4.04
CA LEU A 257 -0.02 7.63 -4.00
C LEU A 257 0.87 7.74 -5.25
N LEU A 258 0.88 8.91 -5.88
CA LEU A 258 1.79 9.19 -7.00
C LEU A 258 2.43 10.58 -6.83
N PRO A 259 3.78 10.68 -6.82
CA PRO A 259 4.47 11.95 -6.90
C PRO A 259 4.17 12.67 -8.23
N SER A 260 3.96 13.98 -8.14
CA SER A 260 3.63 14.88 -9.25
C SER A 260 4.39 16.20 -9.10
N ARG A 261 4.25 17.10 -10.07
CA ARG A 261 4.85 18.44 -9.99
C ARG A 261 4.33 19.25 -8.80
N ASP A 262 3.06 19.08 -8.46
CA ASP A 262 2.37 19.87 -7.44
C ASP A 262 2.47 19.25 -6.03
N GLY A 263 3.23 18.16 -5.88
CA GLY A 263 3.33 17.37 -4.65
C GLY A 263 2.92 15.92 -4.87
N ILE A 264 2.47 15.21 -3.84
CA ILE A 264 2.01 13.82 -3.96
C ILE A 264 0.49 13.79 -4.04
N ALA A 265 -0.05 13.28 -5.15
CA ALA A 265 -1.48 13.03 -5.25
C ALA A 265 -1.83 11.71 -4.57
N ALA A 266 -2.92 11.72 -3.81
CA ALA A 266 -3.53 10.52 -3.27
C ALA A 266 -4.86 10.29 -3.97
N PHE A 267 -5.08 9.06 -4.42
CA PHE A 267 -6.35 8.61 -4.95
C PHE A 267 -6.86 7.45 -4.09
N TRP A 268 -8.16 7.45 -3.83
CA TRP A 268 -8.81 6.37 -3.09
C TRP A 268 -10.23 6.12 -3.57
N ARG A 269 -10.70 4.92 -3.30
CA ARG A 269 -12.12 4.59 -3.41
C ARG A 269 -12.83 5.06 -2.15
N GLY A 270 -13.75 6.01 -2.30
CA GLY A 270 -14.45 6.69 -1.22
C GLY A 270 -15.91 6.99 -1.53
N GLY A 271 -16.46 8.01 -0.87
CA GLY A 271 -17.82 8.48 -1.01
C GLY A 271 -18.86 7.59 -0.31
N ALA A 272 -20.13 7.92 -0.53
CA ALA A 272 -21.25 7.15 0.02
C ALA A 272 -21.17 5.69 -0.48
N GLY A 273 -20.93 4.77 0.45
CA GLY A 273 -20.80 3.33 0.15
C GLY A 273 -19.44 2.89 -0.41
N GLY A 274 -18.46 3.78 -0.62
CA GLY A 274 -17.15 3.41 -1.19
C GLY A 274 -17.20 3.15 -2.70
N THR A 275 -17.98 3.95 -3.44
CA THR A 275 -18.27 3.73 -4.87
C THR A 275 -17.81 4.88 -5.77
N GLU A 276 -17.01 5.81 -5.23
CA GLU A 276 -16.53 6.98 -5.95
C GLU A 276 -15.00 7.04 -5.92
N LEU A 277 -14.38 7.36 -7.05
CA LEU A 277 -12.94 7.58 -7.08
C LEU A 277 -12.67 9.04 -6.69
N ARG A 278 -11.90 9.22 -5.62
CA ARG A 278 -11.62 10.53 -5.02
C ARG A 278 -10.13 10.82 -5.01
N SER A 279 -9.77 12.09 -5.03
CA SER A 279 -8.37 12.50 -4.88
C SER A 279 -8.16 13.76 -4.06
N THR A 280 -6.96 13.86 -3.51
CA THR A 280 -6.40 15.10 -2.96
C THR A 280 -4.93 15.22 -3.34
N ILE A 281 -4.38 16.43 -3.27
CA ILE A 281 -2.94 16.67 -3.49
C ILE A 281 -2.33 17.14 -2.19
N SER A 282 -1.28 16.44 -1.77
CA SER A 282 -0.41 16.84 -0.67
C SER A 282 0.77 17.64 -1.22
N ASN A 283 0.75 18.96 -1.00
CA ASN A 283 1.79 19.89 -1.47
C ASN A 283 2.63 20.49 -0.32
N GLY A 284 2.52 19.93 0.89
CA GLY A 284 3.24 20.40 2.08
C GLY A 284 2.52 20.02 3.37
N VAL A 285 3.01 20.59 4.48
CA VAL A 285 2.51 20.34 5.83
C VAL A 285 1.05 20.78 5.97
N GLY A 286 0.15 19.83 6.22
CA GLY A 286 -1.20 20.16 6.66
C GLY A 286 -1.23 20.59 8.12
N GLN A 287 -2.33 21.22 8.56
CA GLN A 287 -2.51 21.57 9.97
C GLN A 287 -3.38 20.52 10.65
N TRP A 288 -2.87 19.92 11.73
CA TRP A 288 -3.63 18.98 12.55
C TRP A 288 -4.94 19.61 13.03
N GLY A 289 -6.02 18.83 13.02
CA GLY A 289 -7.32 19.26 13.49
C GLY A 289 -8.10 20.16 12.53
N ARG A 290 -7.57 20.47 11.34
CA ARG A 290 -8.32 21.18 10.30
C ARG A 290 -8.88 20.20 9.28
N GLU A 291 -10.16 20.37 8.98
CA GLU A 291 -10.82 19.61 7.92
C GLU A 291 -10.10 19.86 6.58
N PRO A 292 -9.77 18.80 5.81
CA PRO A 292 -9.11 18.96 4.53
C PRO A 292 -10.00 19.74 3.55
N ARG A 293 -9.38 20.27 2.50
CA ARG A 293 -10.14 20.70 1.33
C ARG A 293 -10.98 19.53 0.82
N ALA A 294 -12.19 19.83 0.34
CA ALA A 294 -13.06 18.81 -0.24
C ALA A 294 -12.30 18.03 -1.33
N PRO A 295 -12.31 16.68 -1.28
CA PRO A 295 -11.63 15.89 -2.28
C PRO A 295 -12.26 16.10 -3.66
N THR A 296 -11.45 16.01 -4.69
CA THR A 296 -11.95 16.01 -6.07
C THR A 296 -12.56 14.65 -6.39
N SER A 297 -13.78 14.65 -6.96
CA SER A 297 -14.43 13.45 -7.48
C SER A 297 -14.02 13.20 -8.94
N HIS A 298 -13.74 11.94 -9.25
CA HIS A 298 -13.47 11.42 -10.60
C HIS A 298 -14.58 10.47 -11.08
N GLY A 299 -15.77 10.59 -10.46
CA GLY A 299 -16.94 9.78 -10.78
C GLY A 299 -16.96 8.40 -10.12
N ARG A 300 -18.03 7.66 -10.42
CA ARG A 300 -18.31 6.33 -9.85
C ARG A 300 -17.30 5.29 -10.29
N ILE A 301 -16.90 4.38 -9.40
CA ILE A 301 -15.99 3.26 -9.67
C ILE A 301 -16.50 2.01 -8.94
N GLU A 302 -16.62 0.88 -9.64
CA GLU A 302 -17.12 -0.37 -9.07
C GLU A 302 -16.07 -1.07 -8.19
N GLU A 303 -16.45 -1.77 -7.13
CA GLU A 303 -15.51 -2.38 -6.16
C GLU A 303 -14.47 -3.30 -6.83
N ALA A 304 -14.85 -4.02 -7.88
CA ALA A 304 -13.96 -4.91 -8.64
C ALA A 304 -13.20 -4.21 -9.79
N GLU A 305 -13.49 -2.94 -10.09
CA GLU A 305 -12.82 -2.17 -11.14
C GLU A 305 -11.47 -1.66 -10.62
N ALA A 306 -10.38 -2.17 -11.21
CA ALA A 306 -9.03 -1.74 -10.90
C ALA A 306 -8.73 -0.36 -11.51
N PHE A 307 -7.93 0.43 -10.82
CA PHE A 307 -7.37 1.67 -11.37
C PHE A 307 -5.86 1.74 -11.13
N ALA A 308 -5.20 2.61 -11.89
CA ALA A 308 -3.80 2.94 -11.71
C ALA A 308 -3.56 4.43 -11.94
N LEU A 309 -2.46 4.97 -11.43
CA LEU A 309 -2.13 6.38 -11.56
C LEU A 309 -1.02 6.60 -12.59
N ARG A 310 -1.13 7.67 -13.40
CA ARG A 310 -0.04 8.19 -14.26
C ARG A 310 0.11 9.69 -14.12
N LEU A 311 1.24 10.19 -14.61
CA LEU A 311 1.40 11.60 -14.95
C LEU A 311 0.95 11.83 -16.40
N ASP A 312 0.17 12.88 -16.63
CA ASP A 312 -0.10 13.40 -17.96
C ASP A 312 1.10 14.22 -18.51
N ALA A 313 0.99 14.71 -19.74
CA ALA A 313 2.05 15.51 -20.36
C ALA A 313 2.33 16.84 -19.63
N SER A 314 1.41 17.32 -18.79
CA SER A 314 1.56 18.51 -17.97
C SER A 314 2.15 18.23 -16.58
N GLY A 315 2.33 16.95 -16.22
CA GLY A 315 2.81 16.51 -14.92
C GLY A 315 1.72 16.42 -13.85
N ARG A 316 0.44 16.42 -14.25
CA ARG A 316 -0.70 16.20 -13.35
C ARG A 316 -1.01 14.71 -13.24
N VAL A 317 -1.51 14.29 -12.08
CA VAL A 317 -1.91 12.89 -11.87
C VAL A 317 -3.29 12.63 -12.47
N GLU A 318 -3.38 11.58 -13.28
CA GLU A 318 -4.63 11.03 -13.80
C GLU A 318 -4.80 9.59 -13.30
N ALA A 319 -6.05 9.23 -12.99
CA ALA A 319 -6.41 7.84 -12.77
C ALA A 319 -6.86 7.19 -14.08
N VAL A 320 -6.28 6.03 -14.37
CA VAL A 320 -6.62 5.20 -15.52
C VAL A 320 -7.35 3.97 -15.01
N ARG A 321 -8.60 3.80 -15.45
CA ARG A 321 -9.42 2.62 -15.16
C ARG A 321 -9.01 1.51 -16.10
N LEU A 322 -8.83 0.30 -15.56
CA LEU A 322 -8.51 -0.86 -16.37
C LEU A 322 -9.79 -1.56 -16.84
N PRO A 323 -9.81 -2.11 -18.06
CA PRO A 323 -10.90 -2.96 -18.48
C PRO A 323 -11.01 -4.15 -17.53
N ALA A 324 -12.23 -4.53 -17.16
CA ALA A 324 -12.46 -5.72 -16.35
C ALA A 324 -11.81 -6.94 -17.02
N SER A 325 -10.97 -7.65 -16.28
CA SER A 325 -10.38 -8.91 -16.72
C SER A 325 -11.50 -9.90 -17.03
N ARG A 326 -11.68 -10.24 -18.31
CA ARG A 326 -12.58 -11.33 -18.75
C ARG A 326 -12.02 -12.69 -18.37
#